data_AF-A0A7C4ILX7-F1
#
_entry.id   AF-A0A7C4ILX7-F1
#
_cell.length_a   1.000
_cell.length_b   1.000
_cell.length_c   1.000
_cell.angle_alpha   90.00
_cell.angle_beta   90.00
_cell.angle_gamma   90.00
#
_symmetry.space_group_name_H-M   'P 1'
#
loop_
_entity.id
_entity.type
_entity.pdbx_description
1 polymer ?
#
loop_
_entity_poly.entity_id
_entity_poly.type
_entity_poly.pdbx_seq_one_letter_code
_entity_poly.pdbx_strand_id
1 'polypeptide(L)'
;INSATTDAEKKACEAILKIFGSSGADKDDETGFGPTRVSFSDCPLDDDWKEEAKKNRWQLTEVKSENSIDRIKGTASNPRFIERVPEGTKFKFLVTFKVLQDDDEQLFNDYLLKGLKLLEIDALGGSGSRGYGRIKFERLKLNDQDISSSFENLNPF
;
A
#
# COMPACT_ATOMS: atom_id res chain seq x y z
N ILE A 1 -18.16 14.95 -12.64
CA ILE A 1 -18.99 14.20 -11.66
C ILE A 1 -20.38 14.05 -12.28
N ASN A 2 -20.77 12.84 -12.69
CA ASN A 2 -22.06 12.59 -13.35
C ASN A 2 -23.23 12.73 -12.35
N SER A 3 -24.44 13.00 -12.85
CA SER A 3 -25.65 13.31 -12.09
C SER A 3 -26.23 12.18 -11.21
N ALA A 4 -25.47 11.12 -10.93
CA ALA A 4 -25.91 9.94 -10.19
C ALA A 4 -25.14 9.67 -8.88
N THR A 5 -24.16 10.50 -8.52
CA THR A 5 -23.35 10.32 -7.31
C THR A 5 -24.05 10.94 -6.09
N THR A 6 -24.24 10.16 -5.03
CA THR A 6 -24.78 10.63 -3.75
C THR A 6 -23.83 11.63 -3.08
N ASP A 7 -24.34 12.47 -2.19
CA ASP A 7 -23.50 13.44 -1.48
C ASP A 7 -22.45 12.77 -0.58
N ALA A 8 -22.72 11.56 -0.09
CA ALA A 8 -21.74 10.77 0.66
C ALA A 8 -20.58 10.31 -0.23
N GLU A 9 -20.88 9.78 -1.43
CA GLU A 9 -19.86 9.37 -2.39
C GLU A 9 -19.02 10.56 -2.89
N LYS A 10 -19.64 11.74 -3.08
CA LYS A 10 -18.90 12.97 -3.42
C LYS A 10 -17.89 13.32 -2.33
N LYS A 11 -18.29 13.33 -1.06
CA LYS A 11 -17.39 13.61 0.06
C LYS A 11 -16.24 12.61 0.15
N ALA A 12 -16.52 11.32 -0.08
CA ALA A 12 -15.48 10.29 -0.10
C ALA A 12 -14.46 10.52 -1.25
N CYS A 13 -14.95 10.87 -2.44
CA CYS A 13 -14.09 11.24 -3.57
C CYS A 13 -13.23 12.48 -3.24
N GLU A 14 -13.83 13.52 -2.67
CA GLU A 14 -13.11 14.73 -2.27
C GLU A 14 -12.03 14.43 -1.22
N ALA A 15 -12.31 13.57 -0.24
CA ALA A 15 -11.33 13.13 0.74
C ALA A 15 -10.12 12.44 0.09
N ILE A 16 -10.37 11.51 -0.84
CA ILE A 16 -9.29 10.82 -1.59
C ILE A 16 -8.48 11.84 -2.41
N LEU A 17 -9.13 12.78 -3.08
CA LEU A 17 -8.47 13.81 -3.87
C LEU A 17 -7.63 14.76 -3.01
N LYS A 18 -8.12 15.18 -1.82
CA LYS A 18 -7.31 15.95 -0.87
C LYS A 18 -6.09 15.16 -0.40
N ILE A 19 -6.26 13.87 -0.08
CA ILE A 19 -5.18 13.03 0.45
C ILE A 19 -4.07 12.82 -0.58
N PHE A 20 -4.42 12.34 -1.78
CA PHE A 20 -3.47 11.87 -2.80
C PHE A 20 -3.18 12.89 -3.91
N GLY A 21 -3.98 13.94 -4.03
CA GLY A 21 -3.91 14.93 -5.10
C GLY A 21 -4.67 14.52 -6.36
N SER A 22 -4.92 15.49 -7.23
CA SER A 22 -5.44 15.30 -8.58
C SER A 22 -4.36 15.64 -9.62
N SER A 23 -4.10 14.77 -10.59
CA SER A 23 -3.09 15.01 -11.62
C SER A 23 -3.51 16.14 -12.58
N GLY A 24 -2.54 17.00 -12.97
CA GLY A 24 -2.71 18.23 -13.76
C GLY A 24 -3.06 18.06 -15.25
N ALA A 25 -4.17 17.39 -15.55
CA ALA A 25 -4.87 17.63 -16.82
C ALA A 25 -5.59 18.99 -16.81
N ASP A 26 -5.89 19.51 -15.61
CA ASP A 26 -6.45 20.83 -15.41
C ASP A 26 -5.30 21.81 -15.24
N LYS A 27 -5.12 22.64 -16.28
CA LYS A 27 -4.29 23.85 -16.18
C LYS A 27 -5.04 24.78 -15.24
N ASP A 28 -4.36 25.14 -14.16
CA ASP A 28 -4.83 25.94 -13.03
C ASP A 28 -5.38 25.12 -11.86
N ASP A 29 -4.92 25.49 -10.67
CA ASP A 29 -5.20 24.92 -9.34
C ASP A 29 -6.67 25.20 -8.92
N GLU A 30 -7.61 25.11 -9.85
CA GLU A 30 -9.03 25.48 -9.71
C GLU A 30 -9.88 24.41 -9.02
N THR A 31 -9.31 23.26 -8.68
CA THR A 31 -10.06 22.16 -8.04
C THR A 31 -10.55 22.52 -6.63
N GLY A 32 -9.95 23.52 -5.99
CA GLY A 32 -10.29 23.95 -4.63
C GLY A 32 -9.82 22.99 -3.52
N PHE A 33 -9.17 21.86 -3.85
CA PHE A 33 -8.70 20.90 -2.86
C PHE A 33 -7.41 21.34 -2.16
N GLY A 34 -6.60 22.19 -2.81
CA GLY A 34 -5.30 22.61 -2.30
C GLY A 34 -4.24 21.51 -2.36
N PRO A 35 -3.06 21.72 -1.74
CA PRO A 35 -1.94 20.79 -1.84
C PRO A 35 -2.26 19.38 -1.32
N THR A 36 -1.63 18.36 -1.91
CA THR A 36 -1.71 16.97 -1.43
C THR A 36 -1.28 16.85 0.04
N ARG A 37 -2.05 16.08 0.82
CA ARG A 37 -1.79 15.88 2.26
C ARG A 37 -0.75 14.79 2.51
N VAL A 38 -0.75 13.71 1.72
CA VAL A 38 0.15 12.57 1.93
C VAL A 38 1.40 12.62 1.06
N SER A 39 2.53 12.20 1.61
CA SER A 39 3.76 11.94 0.87
C SER A 39 4.33 10.58 1.29
N PHE A 40 4.41 9.66 0.33
CA PHE A 40 5.02 8.34 0.51
C PHE A 40 6.51 8.42 0.19
N SER A 41 7.34 7.80 1.04
CA SER A 41 8.76 7.64 0.78
C SER A 41 9.05 6.24 0.25
N ASP A 42 10.13 6.11 -0.54
CA ASP A 42 10.67 4.79 -0.87
C ASP A 42 10.99 4.03 0.41
N CYS A 43 10.72 2.72 0.39
CA CYS A 43 10.89 1.85 1.55
C CYS A 43 12.18 1.02 1.37
N PRO A 44 13.34 1.43 1.93
CA PRO A 44 14.56 0.65 1.86
C PRO A 44 14.46 -0.62 2.72
N LEU A 45 15.30 -1.61 2.46
CA LEU A 45 15.45 -2.78 3.34
C LEU A 45 15.78 -2.34 4.76
N ASP A 46 15.18 -3.01 5.73
CA ASP A 46 15.51 -2.84 7.14
C ASP A 46 16.94 -3.32 7.41
N ASP A 47 17.72 -2.50 8.11
CA ASP A 47 19.15 -2.77 8.31
C ASP A 47 19.38 -3.98 9.21
N ASP A 48 18.57 -4.13 10.27
CA ASP A 48 18.67 -5.26 11.19
C ASP A 48 18.34 -6.57 10.48
N TRP A 49 17.26 -6.58 9.69
CA TRP A 49 16.90 -7.73 8.85
C TRP A 49 18.00 -8.05 7.82
N LYS A 50 18.59 -7.04 7.19
CA LYS A 50 19.63 -7.22 6.18
C LYS A 50 20.89 -7.85 6.77
N GLU A 51 21.30 -7.43 7.97
CA GLU A 51 22.42 -8.06 8.69
C GLU A 51 22.09 -9.49 9.14
N GLU A 52 20.85 -9.75 9.57
CA GLU A 52 20.39 -11.10 9.87
C GLU A 52 20.43 -12.02 8.63
N ALA A 53 19.90 -11.55 7.50
CA ALA A 53 19.94 -12.27 6.23
C ALA A 53 21.38 -12.60 5.82
N LYS A 54 22.30 -11.65 5.97
CA LYS A 54 23.74 -11.86 5.69
C LYS A 54 24.36 -12.91 6.61
N LYS A 55 24.08 -12.85 7.92
CA LYS A 55 24.57 -13.82 8.92
C LYS A 55 24.07 -15.23 8.62
N ASN A 56 22.79 -15.35 8.26
CA ASN A 56 22.16 -16.63 7.94
C ASN A 56 22.37 -17.08 6.49
N ARG A 57 23.07 -16.27 5.66
CA ARG A 57 23.31 -16.49 4.24
C ARG A 57 22.00 -16.67 3.43
N TRP A 58 20.96 -15.95 3.83
CA TRP A 58 19.71 -15.88 3.08
C TRP A 58 19.89 -15.07 1.80
N GLN A 59 19.21 -15.49 0.75
CA GLN A 59 19.12 -14.70 -0.47
C GLN A 59 18.14 -13.55 -0.24
N LEU A 60 18.43 -12.38 -0.83
CA LEU A 60 17.53 -11.22 -0.76
C LEU A 60 16.38 -11.31 -1.76
N THR A 61 16.51 -12.21 -2.74
CA THR A 61 15.50 -12.55 -3.73
C THR A 61 15.43 -14.05 -3.93
N GLU A 62 14.28 -14.55 -4.34
CA GLU A 62 14.09 -15.95 -4.69
C GLU A 62 13.42 -16.06 -6.07
N VAL A 63 13.74 -17.12 -6.80
CA VAL A 63 13.15 -17.40 -8.10
C VAL A 63 12.02 -18.40 -7.92
N LYS A 64 10.79 -17.96 -8.12
CA LYS A 64 9.60 -18.82 -8.10
C LYS A 64 9.31 -19.33 -9.50
N SER A 65 9.29 -20.66 -9.64
CA SER A 65 8.81 -21.32 -10.85
C SER A 65 7.28 -21.44 -10.85
N GLU A 66 6.65 -21.13 -11.97
CA GLU A 66 5.24 -21.34 -12.24
C GLU A 66 5.06 -21.98 -13.62
N ASN A 67 3.95 -22.67 -13.85
CA ASN A 67 3.63 -23.19 -15.18
C ASN A 67 2.11 -23.17 -15.39
N SER A 68 1.69 -23.13 -16.65
CA SER A 68 0.29 -23.27 -17.04
C SER A 68 0.07 -24.65 -17.63
N ILE A 69 -0.98 -25.33 -17.16
CA ILE A 69 -1.35 -26.66 -17.63
C ILE A 69 -2.43 -26.50 -18.71
N ASP A 70 -2.19 -27.07 -19.89
CA ASP A 70 -3.20 -27.21 -20.93
C ASP A 70 -4.30 -28.16 -20.40
N ARG A 71 -5.52 -27.65 -20.27
CA ARG A 71 -6.63 -28.40 -19.68
C ARG A 71 -7.15 -29.54 -20.55
N ILE A 72 -6.85 -29.53 -21.86
CA ILE A 72 -7.26 -30.57 -22.80
C ILE A 72 -6.19 -31.66 -22.85
N LYS A 73 -4.92 -31.26 -22.98
CA LYS A 73 -3.80 -32.21 -23.13
C LYS A 73 -3.24 -32.72 -21.81
N GLY A 74 -3.54 -32.03 -20.70
CA GLY A 74 -2.98 -32.33 -19.38
C GLY A 74 -1.48 -32.03 -19.25
N THR A 75 -0.87 -31.39 -20.24
CA THR A 75 0.57 -31.14 -20.30
C THR A 75 0.91 -29.72 -19.89
N ALA A 76 2.06 -29.56 -19.24
CA ALA A 76 2.65 -28.26 -18.95
C ALA A 76 3.89 -28.06 -19.83
N SER A 77 3.95 -26.98 -20.62
CA SER A 77 5.00 -26.79 -21.63
C SER A 77 5.75 -25.46 -21.52
N ASN A 78 5.29 -24.52 -20.71
CA ASN A 78 5.82 -23.15 -20.68
C ASN A 78 6.11 -22.71 -19.23
N PRO A 79 7.16 -23.28 -18.58
CA PRO A 79 7.56 -22.84 -17.26
C PRO A 79 8.00 -21.38 -17.30
N ARG A 80 7.62 -20.63 -16.28
CA ARG A 80 7.98 -19.23 -16.04
C ARG A 80 8.74 -19.15 -14.73
N PHE A 81 9.77 -18.33 -14.70
CA PHE A 81 10.57 -18.08 -13.51
C PHE A 81 10.47 -16.60 -13.18
N ILE A 82 9.96 -16.29 -12.00
CA ILE A 82 9.69 -14.92 -11.56
C ILE A 82 10.50 -14.69 -10.29
N GLU A 83 11.34 -13.66 -10.29
CA GLU A 83 12.03 -13.20 -9.10
C GLU A 83 11.03 -12.51 -8.14
N ARG A 84 11.15 -12.79 -6.85
CA ARG A 84 10.35 -12.16 -5.80
C ARG A 84 11.20 -11.90 -4.56
N VAL A 85 10.74 -10.95 -3.75
CA VAL A 85 11.27 -10.74 -2.40
C VAL A 85 10.78 -11.88 -1.51
N PRO A 86 11.66 -12.57 -0.74
CA PRO A 86 11.26 -13.65 0.15
C PRO A 86 10.33 -13.18 1.25
N GLU A 87 9.46 -14.08 1.70
CA GLU A 87 8.63 -13.87 2.89
C GLU A 87 9.49 -13.52 4.12
N GLY A 88 8.98 -12.64 4.97
CA GLY A 88 9.68 -12.20 6.18
C GLY A 88 10.73 -11.11 5.94
N THR A 89 10.96 -10.70 4.68
CA THR A 89 11.77 -9.53 4.36
C THR A 89 11.12 -8.26 4.92
N LYS A 90 11.90 -7.44 5.61
CA LYS A 90 11.43 -6.20 6.25
C LYS A 90 11.94 -4.97 5.52
N PHE A 91 11.07 -3.96 5.42
CA PHE A 91 11.37 -2.66 4.83
C PHE A 91 11.02 -1.55 5.81
N LYS A 92 11.78 -0.45 5.78
CA LYS A 92 11.48 0.76 6.55
C LYS A 92 10.41 1.55 5.83
N PHE A 93 9.22 1.60 6.41
CA PHE A 93 8.08 2.35 5.87
C PHE A 93 8.02 3.75 6.48
N LEU A 94 7.86 4.78 5.64
CA LEU A 94 7.67 6.16 6.07
C LEU A 94 6.64 6.87 5.18
N VAL A 95 5.67 7.50 5.85
CA VAL A 95 4.68 8.37 5.23
C VAL A 95 4.59 9.65 6.04
N THR A 96 4.56 10.79 5.37
CA THR A 96 4.30 12.09 6.00
C THR A 96 2.90 12.56 5.61
N PHE A 97 2.13 13.03 6.59
CA PHE A 97 0.81 13.62 6.38
C PHE A 97 0.80 15.08 6.84
N LYS A 98 0.37 15.99 5.99
CA LYS A 98 0.30 17.43 6.26
C LYS A 98 -1.11 17.80 6.71
N VAL A 99 -1.23 18.43 7.87
CA VAL A 99 -2.47 19.06 8.34
C VAL A 99 -2.44 20.52 7.91
N LEU A 100 -3.26 20.88 6.93
CA LEU A 100 -3.34 22.23 6.35
C LEU A 100 -4.66 22.93 6.74
N GLN A 101 -5.69 22.16 7.06
CA GLN A 101 -7.02 22.61 7.49
C GLN A 101 -7.42 21.85 8.77
N ASP A 102 -8.30 22.44 9.58
CA ASP A 102 -8.74 21.87 10.86
C ASP A 102 -9.41 20.49 10.73
N ASP A 103 -9.99 20.16 9.58
CA ASP A 103 -10.65 18.89 9.29
C ASP A 103 -9.71 17.81 8.70
N ASP A 104 -8.46 18.14 8.37
CA ASP A 104 -7.53 17.21 7.70
C ASP A 104 -7.16 16.01 8.59
N GLU A 105 -7.23 16.12 9.92
CA GLU A 105 -7.00 14.98 10.83
C GLU A 105 -8.03 13.85 10.61
N GLN A 106 -9.26 14.18 10.22
CA GLN A 106 -10.28 13.18 9.88
C GLN A 106 -9.90 12.44 8.60
N LEU A 107 -9.28 13.11 7.62
CA LEU A 107 -8.79 12.47 6.40
C LEU A 107 -7.73 11.41 6.70
N PHE A 108 -6.84 11.68 7.66
CA PHE A 108 -5.84 10.71 8.08
C PHE A 108 -6.49 9.46 8.71
N ASN A 109 -7.38 9.66 9.68
CA ASN A 109 -7.99 8.57 10.45
C ASN A 109 -9.02 7.77 9.64
N ASP A 110 -9.89 8.46 8.90
CA ASP A 110 -11.05 7.83 8.25
C ASP A 110 -10.72 7.23 6.89
N TYR A 111 -9.63 7.69 6.24
CA TYR A 111 -9.28 7.26 4.89
C TYR A 111 -7.86 6.71 4.79
N LEU A 112 -6.83 7.46 5.21
CA LEU A 112 -5.44 7.00 5.00
C LEU A 112 -5.14 5.74 5.82
N LEU A 113 -5.43 5.74 7.13
CA LEU A 113 -5.20 4.55 7.98
C LEU A 113 -6.03 3.35 7.52
N LYS A 114 -7.29 3.56 7.13
CA LYS A 114 -8.13 2.48 6.58
C LYS A 114 -7.58 1.96 5.25
N GLY A 115 -7.10 2.85 4.38
CA GLY A 115 -6.44 2.48 3.13
C GLY A 115 -5.19 1.62 3.34
N LEU A 116 -4.34 1.99 4.32
CA LEU A 116 -3.20 1.16 4.72
C LEU A 116 -3.66 -0.20 5.26
N LYS A 117 -4.76 -0.25 6.01
CA LYS A 117 -5.33 -1.51 6.51
C LYS A 117 -5.88 -2.39 5.39
N LEU A 118 -6.56 -1.78 4.40
CA LEU A 118 -7.04 -2.48 3.20
C LEU A 118 -5.87 -3.09 2.42
N LEU A 119 -4.70 -2.45 2.39
CA LEU A 119 -3.51 -3.00 1.74
C LEU A 119 -2.99 -4.29 2.40
N GLU A 120 -3.18 -4.48 3.71
CA GLU A 120 -2.88 -5.77 4.38
C GLU A 120 -3.85 -6.89 4.01
N ILE A 121 -5.08 -6.52 3.61
CA ILE A 121 -6.14 -7.46 3.21
C ILE A 121 -6.04 -7.78 1.71
N ASP A 122 -5.30 -6.96 0.96
CA ASP A 122 -5.01 -7.14 -0.47
C ASP A 122 -3.53 -7.51 -0.70
N ALA A 123 -3.01 -7.23 -1.89
CA ALA A 123 -1.63 -7.48 -2.27
C ALA A 123 -0.99 -6.24 -2.92
N LEU A 124 0.29 -6.02 -2.63
CA LEU A 124 1.12 -5.02 -3.28
C LEU A 124 1.74 -5.59 -4.56
N GLY A 125 1.61 -4.84 -5.66
CA GLY A 125 2.24 -5.18 -6.93
C GLY A 125 1.52 -6.27 -7.73
N GLY A 126 2.28 -7.01 -8.52
CA GLY A 126 1.73 -7.97 -9.48
C GLY A 126 1.40 -9.33 -8.87
N SER A 127 0.45 -10.05 -9.48
CA SER A 127 0.16 -11.46 -9.20
C SER A 127 -0.46 -11.77 -7.83
N GLY A 128 -1.12 -10.81 -7.17
CA GLY A 128 -1.81 -11.02 -5.90
C GLY A 128 -2.80 -12.19 -5.90
N SER A 129 -3.52 -12.41 -7.01
CA SER A 129 -4.41 -13.56 -7.20
C SER A 129 -3.72 -14.94 -7.17
N ARG A 130 -2.39 -14.97 -7.34
CA ARG A 130 -1.53 -16.16 -7.22
C ARG A 130 -0.79 -16.21 -5.87
N GLY A 131 -1.16 -15.36 -4.92
CA GLY A 131 -0.60 -15.32 -3.57
C GLY A 131 0.67 -14.48 -3.40
N TYR A 132 0.95 -13.56 -4.32
CA TYR A 132 2.09 -12.65 -4.22
C TYR A 132 1.72 -11.39 -3.42
N GLY A 133 2.73 -10.67 -2.93
CA GLY A 133 2.58 -9.27 -2.53
C GLY A 133 1.81 -9.01 -1.24
N ARG A 134 1.48 -10.03 -0.45
CA ARG A 134 0.88 -9.83 0.86
C ARG A 134 1.89 -9.19 1.80
N ILE A 135 1.50 -8.11 2.46
CA ILE A 135 2.34 -7.36 3.39
C ILE A 135 1.64 -7.25 4.74
N LYS A 136 2.43 -6.94 5.78
CA LYS A 136 1.93 -6.52 7.08
C LYS A 136 2.72 -5.30 7.52
N PHE A 137 2.04 -4.31 8.10
CA PHE A 137 2.67 -3.21 8.79
C PHE A 137 2.95 -3.62 10.23
N GLU A 138 4.22 -3.58 10.64
CA GLU A 138 4.65 -3.92 11.99
C GLU A 138 5.27 -2.71 12.69
N ARG A 139 5.05 -2.59 14.01
CA ARG A 139 5.67 -1.54 14.86
C ARG A 139 5.38 -0.13 14.33
N LEU A 140 4.14 0.10 13.88
CA LEU A 140 3.71 1.39 13.36
C LEU A 140 3.73 2.45 14.46
N LYS A 141 4.31 3.60 14.12
CA LYS A 141 4.33 4.77 14.99
C LYS A 141 3.79 6.00 14.27
N LEU A 142 3.02 6.80 15.00
CA LEU A 142 2.59 8.13 14.59
C LEU A 142 3.27 9.13 15.51
N ASN A 143 4.18 9.95 14.97
CA ASN A 143 4.95 10.93 15.77
C ASN A 143 5.56 10.29 17.04
N ASP A 144 6.29 9.18 16.85
CA ASP A 144 6.89 8.34 17.90
C ASP A 144 5.94 7.61 18.85
N GLN A 145 4.63 7.84 18.77
CA GLN A 145 3.63 7.11 19.53
C GLN A 145 3.31 5.79 18.85
N ASP A 146 3.39 4.68 19.60
CA ASP A 146 3.01 3.37 19.09
C ASP A 146 1.49 3.29 18.85
N ILE A 147 1.12 3.00 17.61
CA ILE A 147 -0.27 2.82 17.18
C ILE A 147 -0.53 1.39 16.68
N SER A 148 0.39 0.45 16.90
CA SER A 148 0.33 -0.90 16.35
C SER A 148 -0.95 -1.61 16.78
N SER A 149 -1.29 -1.58 18.08
CA SER A 149 -2.50 -2.25 18.58
C SER A 149 -3.78 -1.62 18.04
N SER A 150 -3.86 -0.28 17.95
CA SER A 150 -5.04 0.39 17.38
C SER A 150 -5.17 0.10 15.88
N PHE A 151 -4.07 0.06 15.14
CA PHE A 151 -4.06 -0.26 13.72
C PHE A 151 -4.41 -1.73 13.44
N GLU A 152 -3.92 -2.66 14.28
CA GLU A 152 -4.25 -4.07 14.16
C GLU A 152 -5.75 -4.34 14.33
N ASN A 153 -6.39 -3.61 15.26
CA ASN A 153 -7.83 -3.73 15.55
C ASN A 153 -8.71 -2.81 14.68
N LEU A 154 -8.12 -2.02 13.77
CA LEU A 154 -8.88 -1.12 12.90
C LEU A 154 -9.75 -1.94 11.94
N ASN A 155 -11.07 -1.69 11.95
CA ASN A 155 -11.97 -2.18 10.91
C ASN A 155 -12.00 -1.17 9.74
N PRO A 156 -11.58 -1.56 8.53
CA PRO A 156 -11.59 -0.65 7.38
C PRO A 156 -12.97 -0.50 6.70
N PHE A 157 -14.00 -1.25 7.11
CA PHE A 157 -15.35 -1.25 6.53
C PHE A 157 -16.39 -0.57 7.43
#